data_AF-A0A8S3W564-F1
#
_entry.id   AF-A0A8S3W564-F1
#
_cell.length_a   1.000
_cell.length_b   1.000
_cell.length_c   1.000
_cell.angle_alpha   90.00
_cell.angle_beta   90.00
_cell.angle_gamma   90.00
#
_symmetry.space_group_name_H-M   'P 1'
#
loop_
_entity.id
_entity.type
_entity.pdbx_description
1 polymer ?
#
loop_
_entity_poly.entity_id
_entity_poly.type
_entity_poly.pdbx_seq_one_letter_code
_entity_poly.pdbx_strand_id
1 'polypeptide(L)' 'MSIILKDDDELSGYQVVGMPKDGSCLFHSISFLVYGRTDSTCSIRSAIVAYVAEHWDEMQVYTCDADGDV' A
#
# COMPACT_ATOMS: atom_id res chain seq x y z
N MET A 1 7.89 -20.69 2.86
CA MET A 1 6.98 -20.81 4.02
C MET A 1 5.64 -20.26 3.57
N SER A 2 4.73 -21.14 3.16
CA SER A 2 3.44 -20.76 2.57
C SER A 2 2.38 -20.70 3.66
N ILE A 3 1.64 -19.60 3.75
CA ILE A 3 0.45 -19.50 4.60
C ILE A 3 -0.72 -19.87 3.69
N ILE A 4 -1.39 -20.97 4.01
CA ILE A 4 -2.63 -21.41 3.35
C ILE A 4 -3.78 -20.87 4.20
N LEU A 5 -4.58 -19.96 3.63
CA LEU A 5 -5.88 -19.59 4.17
C LEU A 5 -6.91 -20.39 3.37
N LYS A 6 -7.70 -21.25 4.04
CA LYS A 6 -8.87 -21.94 3.47
C LYS A 6 -10.12 -21.26 4.04
N ASP A 7 -10.86 -20.56 3.18
CA ASP A 7 -12.20 -20.90 2.62
C ASP A 7 -13.27 -20.32 3.55
N ASP A 8 -14.32 -19.57 3.16
CA ASP A 8 -15.11 -19.38 1.94
C ASP A 8 -15.61 -17.91 1.96
N ASP A 9 -15.82 -17.14 0.87
CA ASP A 9 -16.95 -17.22 -0.07
C ASP A 9 -16.70 -16.10 -1.15
N GLU A 10 -16.95 -16.36 -2.44
CA GLU A 10 -16.96 -15.41 -3.58
C GLU A 10 -15.68 -14.71 -4.15
N LEU A 11 -14.44 -15.02 -3.75
CA LEU A 11 -13.21 -14.39 -4.34
C LEU A 11 -12.63 -15.10 -5.58
N SER A 12 -13.44 -15.81 -6.38
CA SER A 12 -13.00 -16.80 -7.39
C SER A 12 -12.12 -16.31 -8.57
N GLY A 13 -11.66 -15.06 -8.59
CA GLY A 13 -10.75 -14.51 -9.59
C GLY A 13 -9.43 -13.93 -9.06
N TYR A 14 -9.23 -13.86 -7.74
CA TYR A 14 -8.07 -13.17 -7.15
C TYR A 14 -7.18 -14.11 -6.34
N GLN A 15 -5.87 -14.06 -6.61
CA GLN A 15 -4.87 -14.82 -5.88
C GLN A 15 -4.21 -13.93 -4.82
N VAL A 16 -4.19 -14.39 -3.57
CA VAL A 16 -3.41 -13.74 -2.51
C VAL A 16 -1.93 -14.02 -2.74
N VAL A 17 -1.14 -12.95 -2.89
CA VAL A 17 0.32 -13.04 -3.08
C VAL A 17 1.01 -12.57 -1.79
N GLY A 18 1.89 -13.42 -1.27
CA GLY A 18 2.66 -13.10 -0.06
C GLY A 18 3.71 -12.03 -0.32
N MET A 19 3.69 -10.96 0.48
CA MET A 19 4.67 -9.87 0.44
C MET A 19 5.75 -10.03 1.53
N PRO A 20 6.90 -9.34 1.40
CA PRO A 20 7.87 -9.23 2.49
C PRO A 20 7.21 -8.74 3.78
N LYS A 21 7.53 -9.40 4.90
CA LYS A 21 6.97 -9.10 6.23
C LYS A 21 7.78 -8.02 6.93
N ASP A 22 7.80 -6.83 6.35
CA ASP A 22 8.48 -5.65 6.88
C ASP A 22 7.53 -4.43 6.93
N GLY A 23 8.03 -3.31 7.47
CA GLY A 23 7.25 -2.05 7.57
C GLY A 23 6.95 -1.38 6.23
N SER A 24 7.38 -1.95 5.10
CA SER A 24 7.11 -1.46 3.75
C SER A 24 6.12 -2.32 2.99
N CYS A 25 5.45 -3.28 3.64
CA CYS A 25 4.51 -4.23 3.03
C CYS A 25 3.41 -3.58 2.18
N LEU A 26 2.92 -2.41 2.56
CA LEU A 26 1.96 -1.64 1.77
C LEU A 26 2.56 -1.24 0.40
N PHE A 27 3.76 -0.65 0.43
CA PHE A 27 4.44 -0.20 -0.78
C PHE A 27 4.91 -1.38 -1.65
N HIS A 28 5.30 -2.50 -1.04
CA HIS A 28 5.57 -3.74 -1.76
C HIS A 28 4.32 -4.22 -2.51
N SER A 29 3.16 -4.16 -1.87
CA SER A 29 1.87 -4.56 -2.47
C SER A 29 1.51 -3.67 -3.66
N ILE A 30 1.68 -2.35 -3.53
CA ILE A 30 1.45 -1.40 -4.63
C ILE A 30 2.46 -1.63 -5.76
N SER A 31 3.73 -1.85 -5.43
CA SER A 31 4.78 -2.15 -6.42
C SER A 31 4.43 -3.41 -7.22
N PHE A 32 3.98 -4.46 -6.52
CA PHE A 32 3.56 -5.69 -7.16
C PHE A 32 2.33 -5.49 -8.06
N LEU A 33 1.34 -4.71 -7.61
CA LEU A 33 0.14 -4.41 -8.39
C LEU A 33 0.45 -3.64 -9.68
N VAL A 34 1.36 -2.66 -9.62
CA VAL A 34 1.69 -1.78 -10.77
C VAL A 34 2.71 -2.42 -11.72
N TYR A 35 3.71 -3.13 -11.18
CA TYR A 35 4.88 -3.57 -11.95
C TYR A 35 5.09 -5.10 -11.96
N GLY A 36 4.30 -5.87 -11.21
CA GLY A 36 4.50 -7.31 -11.04
C GLY A 36 5.73 -7.69 -10.20
N ARG A 37 6.36 -6.72 -9.52
CA ARG A 37 7.60 -6.88 -8.76
C ARG A 37 7.67 -5.90 -7.58
N THR A 38 8.50 -6.18 -6.58
CA THR A 38 8.59 -5.40 -5.33
C THR A 38 9.85 -4.52 -5.22
N ASP A 39 10.66 -4.43 -6.29
CA ASP A 39 11.91 -3.66 -6.29
C ASP A 39 11.70 -2.13 -6.34
N SER A 40 10.49 -1.69 -6.69
CA SER A 40 10.14 -0.28 -6.91
C SER A 40 9.48 0.38 -5.69
N THR A 41 9.49 -0.30 -4.54
CA THR A 41 8.89 0.14 -3.28
C THR A 41 9.34 1.52 -2.82
N CYS A 42 10.64 1.81 -2.84
CA CYS A 42 11.16 3.11 -2.45
C CYS A 42 10.66 4.22 -3.39
N SER A 43 10.69 3.98 -4.70
CA SER A 43 10.25 4.95 -5.71
C SER A 43 8.75 5.24 -5.59
N ILE A 44 7.92 4.22 -5.34
CA ILE A 44 6.49 4.40 -5.10
C ILE A 44 6.24 5.25 -3.85
N ARG A 45 6.93 4.95 -2.75
CA ARG A 45 6.80 5.74 -1.53
C ARG A 45 7.19 7.20 -1.78
N SER A 46 8.30 7.44 -2.48
CA SER A 46 8.74 8.79 -2.85
C SER A 46 7.71 9.52 -3.73
N ALA A 47 7.11 8.83 -4.71
CA ALA A 47 6.09 9.41 -5.57
C ALA A 47 4.82 9.78 -4.79
N ILE A 48 4.37 8.91 -3.89
CA ILE A 48 3.20 9.17 -3.01
C ILE A 48 3.48 10.39 -2.13
N VAL A 49 4.63 10.42 -1.45
CA VAL A 49 4.97 11.55 -0.56
C VAL A 49 5.09 12.85 -1.35
N ALA A 50 5.74 12.82 -2.52
CA ALA A 50 5.84 13.99 -3.39
C ALA A 50 4.46 14.51 -3.81
N TYR A 51 3.56 13.61 -4.20
CA TYR A 51 2.20 13.97 -4.59
C TYR A 51 1.42 14.61 -3.43
N VAL A 52 1.48 14.01 -2.23
CA VAL A 52 0.82 14.55 -1.03
C VAL A 52 1.39 15.91 -0.65
N ALA A 53 2.71 16.09 -0.75
CA ALA A 53 3.34 17.38 -0.45
C ALA A 53 2.96 18.46 -1.46
N GLU A 54 2.87 18.13 -2.74
CA GLU A 54 2.45 19.05 -3.81
C GLU A 54 0.97 19.44 -3.71
N HIS A 55 0.12 18.52 -3.26
CA HIS A 55 -1.32 18.71 -3.13
C HIS A 55 -1.77 18.82 -1.67
N TRP A 56 -0.91 19.39 -0.82
CA TRP A 56 -1.12 19.40 0.63
C TRP A 56 -2.48 20.01 1.01
N ASP A 57 -2.88 21.12 0.37
CA ASP A 57 -4.12 21.81 0.69
C ASP A 57 -5.36 20.92 0.55
N GLU A 58 -5.36 19.99 -0.41
CA GLU A 58 -6.43 19.03 -0.66
C GLU A 58 -6.30 17.77 0.19
N MET A 59 -5.06 17.35 0.45
CA MET A 59 -4.77 16.05 1.08
C MET A 59 -4.74 16.13 2.61
N GLN A 60 -4.46 17.29 3.19
CA GLN A 60 -4.28 17.46 4.64
C GLN A 60 -5.52 17.03 5.45
N VAL A 61 -6.73 17.18 4.90
CA VAL A 61 -7.99 16.79 5.55
C VAL A 61 -8.08 15.28 5.81
N TYR A 62 -7.29 14.48 5.10
CA TYR A 62 -7.22 13.03 5.29
C TYR A 62 -6.05 12.60 6.18
N THR A 63 -5.22 13.54 6.64
CA THR A 63 -4.00 13.24 7.39
C THR A 63 -4.13 13.47 8.90
N CYS A 64 -5.01 14.37 9.33
CA CYS A 64 -5.39 14.64 10.72
C CYS A 64 -6.82 15.24 10.76
N ASP A 65 -7.51 15.18 11.90
CA ASP A 65 -8.60 16.14 12.14
C ASP A 65 -8.05 17.57 12.35
N ALA A 66 -8.93 18.57 12.46
CA ALA A 66 -8.53 19.97 12.57
C ALA A 66 -7.65 20.30 13.79
N ASP A 67 -7.61 19.41 14.79
CA ASP A 67 -6.83 19.57 16.03
C ASP A 67 -5.48 18.84 15.98
N GLY A 68 -5.20 18.09 14.91
CA GLY A 68 -3.90 17.43 14.73
C GLY A 68 -3.72 16.16 15.58
N ASP A 69 -4.80 15.65 16.18
CA ASP A 69 -4.76 14.45 17.01
C ASP A 69 -4.78 13.17 16.16
N VAL A 70 -3.97 12.20 16.60
CA VAL A 70 -3.84 10.84 16.05
C VAL A 70 -4.60 9.81 16.87
#